data_AF-A0A286G3S6-F1
#
_entry.id   AF-A0A286G3S6-F1
#
_cell.length_a   1.000
_cell.length_b   1.000
_cell.length_c   1.000
_cell.angle_alpha   90.00
_cell.angle_beta   90.00
_cell.angle_gamma   90.00
#
_symmetry.space_group_name_H-M   'P 1'
#
loop_
_entity.id
_entity.type
_entity.pdbx_description
1 polymer ?
#
loop_
_entity_poly.entity_id
_entity_poly.type
_entity_poly.pdbx_seq_one_letter_code
_entity_poly.pdbx_strand_id
1 'polypeptide(L)'
;MDNKYRLRISDSSFGVGETGYIRNPQHKYLRFNGKRISGIVTNIGYALIKHYFKSINKSINNWRKDNKVYRISYEDGNGKEVVSNSFNYLIITQGLRENGAFVPEDYNLPRYECLWLDVSLNIRMESLLNVRDSTPQQQYGENFPIKPSLDREGYIITSFNPQLINRVISKRRYLVNTSNEIFEFEWLYDFKNLINDIISLLDITLLQVYTKAEFDPLPSWKFNKAKLGVKNGRRLNDKLKWVYSITGNSINIEPEMASLESLRELRNHLNHFDPPTFAFTVEEASEWLNHVLNVAVILLKIRQALDVSISSSLISLLLQEYIEFVPEDAFKDRQPLDKNTSGYKTSVWP
;
A
#
# COMPACT_ATOMS: atom_id res chain seq x y z
N MET A 1 -26.04 -52.11 -15.39
CA MET A 1 -25.96 -50.83 -14.67
C MET A 1 -24.51 -50.38 -14.75
N ASP A 2 -24.28 -49.37 -15.60
CA ASP A 2 -22.98 -48.96 -16.10
C ASP A 2 -22.14 -48.20 -15.06
N ASN A 3 -20.89 -48.64 -14.93
CA ASN A 3 -19.77 -47.93 -14.30
C ASN A 3 -19.32 -46.75 -15.19
N LYS A 4 -20.17 -45.75 -15.39
CA LYS A 4 -19.77 -44.44 -15.94
C LYS A 4 -19.50 -43.49 -14.77
N TYR A 5 -18.43 -42.71 -14.85
CA TYR A 5 -17.95 -41.73 -13.86
C TYR A 5 -17.02 -42.25 -12.75
N ARG A 6 -15.92 -42.92 -13.16
CA ARG A 6 -14.64 -42.73 -12.45
C ARG A 6 -13.87 -41.62 -13.16
N LEU A 7 -13.99 -40.39 -12.67
CA LEU A 7 -13.03 -39.33 -12.97
C LEU A 7 -11.67 -39.77 -12.42
N ARG A 8 -10.76 -40.13 -13.33
CA ARG A 8 -9.34 -40.26 -12.99
C ARG A 8 -8.84 -38.86 -12.68
N ILE A 9 -8.75 -38.54 -11.40
CA ILE A 9 -7.90 -37.45 -10.93
C ILE A 9 -6.48 -38.00 -11.07
N SER A 10 -5.79 -37.61 -12.15
CA SER A 10 -4.38 -37.93 -12.33
C SER A 10 -3.57 -37.11 -11.34
N ASP A 11 -2.92 -37.79 -10.41
CA ASP A 11 -1.84 -37.23 -9.62
C ASP A 11 -0.75 -36.66 -10.55
N SER A 12 -0.36 -35.41 -10.27
CA SER A 12 0.96 -34.82 -10.55
C SER A 12 1.54 -34.88 -11.98
N SER A 13 0.78 -34.45 -13.00
CA SER A 13 1.38 -33.92 -14.22
C SER A 13 0.65 -32.67 -14.68
N PHE A 14 1.27 -31.49 -14.51
CA PHE A 14 0.89 -30.28 -15.23
C PHE A 14 0.75 -30.62 -16.72
N GLY A 15 -0.43 -30.31 -17.27
CA GLY A 15 -0.95 -30.89 -18.49
C GLY A 15 -0.04 -30.82 -19.70
N VAL A 16 0.14 -31.97 -20.34
CA VAL A 16 0.33 -32.01 -21.79
C VAL A 16 -1.03 -31.60 -22.38
N GLY A 17 -1.16 -30.35 -22.80
CA GLY A 17 -2.30 -29.94 -23.62
C GLY A 17 -2.34 -30.76 -24.91
N GLU A 18 -3.49 -30.83 -25.58
CA GLU A 18 -3.65 -31.53 -26.87
C GLU A 18 -2.63 -31.10 -27.96
N THR A 19 -1.91 -30.00 -27.74
CA THR A 19 -0.87 -29.44 -28.61
C THR A 19 0.53 -30.02 -28.43
N GLY A 20 0.76 -30.92 -27.46
CA GLY A 20 2.10 -31.45 -27.18
C GLY A 20 3.10 -30.41 -26.64
N TYR A 21 2.61 -29.21 -26.30
CA TYR A 21 3.43 -28.14 -25.74
C TYR A 21 3.92 -28.49 -24.33
N ILE A 22 5.23 -28.36 -24.10
CA ILE A 22 5.84 -28.50 -22.77
C ILE A 22 6.17 -27.10 -22.27
N ARG A 23 5.54 -26.72 -21.16
CA ARG A 23 5.75 -25.43 -20.50
C ARG A 23 7.19 -25.29 -20.02
N ASN A 24 7.77 -24.09 -20.16
CA ASN A 24 9.05 -23.77 -19.53
C ASN A 24 8.83 -23.45 -18.03
N PRO A 25 9.30 -24.31 -17.10
CA PRO A 25 9.08 -24.11 -15.65
C PRO A 25 9.83 -22.89 -15.08
N GLN A 26 10.78 -22.31 -15.84
CA GLN A 26 11.55 -21.14 -15.43
C GLN A 26 11.04 -19.84 -16.05
N HIS A 27 10.05 -19.90 -16.94
CA HIS A 27 9.52 -18.70 -17.59
C HIS A 27 8.85 -17.77 -16.57
N LYS A 28 9.33 -16.52 -16.49
CA LYS A 28 8.73 -15.48 -15.65
C LYS A 28 7.63 -14.79 -16.44
N TYR A 29 6.38 -15.02 -16.06
CA TYR A 29 5.24 -14.43 -16.73
C TYR A 29 5.05 -12.94 -16.37
N LEU A 30 5.59 -12.49 -15.24
CA LEU A 30 5.48 -11.09 -14.82
C LEU A 30 6.86 -10.46 -14.76
N ARG A 31 6.97 -9.21 -15.21
CA ARG A 31 8.19 -8.40 -15.03
C ARG A 31 7.85 -6.95 -14.72
N PHE A 32 8.76 -6.26 -14.06
CA PHE A 32 8.72 -4.81 -13.97
C PHE A 32 9.09 -4.18 -15.32
N ASN A 33 8.39 -3.13 -15.72
CA ASN A 33 8.54 -2.52 -17.04
C ASN A 33 9.32 -1.19 -17.04
N GLY A 34 9.97 -0.82 -15.93
CA GLY A 34 10.71 0.44 -15.81
C GLY A 34 9.83 1.69 -15.67
N LYS A 35 8.51 1.60 -15.85
CA LYS A 35 7.58 2.73 -15.75
C LYS A 35 7.01 2.83 -14.34
N ARG A 36 6.81 4.04 -13.84
CA ARG A 36 6.16 4.34 -12.56
C ARG A 36 4.89 5.13 -12.79
N ILE A 37 4.08 5.33 -11.75
CA ILE A 37 2.92 6.22 -11.78
C ILE A 37 3.34 7.59 -12.32
N SER A 38 2.65 8.09 -13.34
CA SER A 38 3.00 9.37 -13.97
C SER A 38 2.95 10.50 -12.95
N GLY A 39 4.01 11.33 -12.93
CA GLY A 39 4.10 12.48 -12.03
C GLY A 39 4.35 12.14 -10.55
N ILE A 40 4.43 10.87 -10.14
CA ILE A 40 4.52 10.51 -8.72
C ILE A 40 5.80 11.02 -8.05
N VAL A 41 6.94 10.92 -8.76
CA VAL A 41 8.23 11.47 -8.30
C VAL A 41 8.12 12.95 -8.05
N THR A 42 7.45 13.68 -8.94
CA THR A 42 7.26 15.12 -8.81
C THR A 42 6.43 15.45 -7.56
N ASN A 43 5.32 14.73 -7.36
CA ASN A 43 4.42 14.96 -6.24
C ASN A 43 5.10 14.67 -4.91
N ILE A 44 5.84 13.55 -4.81
CA ILE A 44 6.60 13.19 -3.61
C ILE A 44 7.72 14.21 -3.36
N GLY A 45 8.50 14.55 -4.39
CA GLY A 45 9.58 15.53 -4.27
C GLY A 45 9.08 16.89 -3.78
N TYR A 46 7.91 17.33 -4.27
CA TYR A 46 7.30 18.58 -3.81
C TYR A 46 6.80 18.50 -2.36
N ALA A 47 6.20 17.37 -1.96
CA ALA A 47 5.76 17.16 -0.59
C ALA A 47 6.93 17.18 0.41
N LEU A 48 8.05 16.54 0.05
CA LEU A 48 9.30 16.57 0.83
C LEU A 48 9.85 17.99 0.97
N ILE A 49 9.93 18.72 -0.14
CA ILE A 49 10.43 20.11 -0.15
C ILE A 49 9.52 21.04 0.67
N LYS A 50 8.20 20.93 0.55
CA LYS A 50 7.24 21.70 1.37
C LYS A 50 7.44 21.42 2.85
N HIS A 51 7.77 20.19 3.23
CA HIS A 51 7.99 19.82 4.62
C HIS A 51 9.31 20.35 5.19
N TYR A 52 10.42 20.19 4.48
CA TYR A 52 11.73 20.61 4.99
C TYR A 52 11.97 22.11 4.84
N PHE A 53 11.39 22.75 3.81
CA PHE A 53 11.56 24.17 3.53
C PHE A 53 10.27 24.97 3.74
N LYS A 54 9.57 24.75 4.87
CA LYS A 54 8.29 25.43 5.19
C LYS A 54 8.35 26.96 5.12
N SER A 55 9.51 27.55 5.42
CA SER A 55 9.73 29.00 5.38
C SER A 55 9.90 29.54 3.96
N ILE A 56 10.16 28.69 2.97
CA ILE A 56 10.39 29.09 1.58
C ILE A 56 9.10 28.85 0.77
N ASN A 57 8.32 29.91 0.63
CA ASN A 57 7.10 29.86 -0.18
C ASN A 57 7.43 29.96 -1.68
N LYS A 58 7.57 28.82 -2.35
CA LYS A 58 7.77 28.72 -3.80
C LYS A 58 6.77 27.74 -4.41
N SER A 59 6.24 28.09 -5.58
CA SER A 59 5.43 27.17 -6.38
C SER A 59 6.26 25.99 -6.87
N ILE A 60 5.60 24.86 -7.17
CA ILE A 60 6.26 23.67 -7.73
C ILE A 60 7.03 23.98 -9.03
N ASN A 61 6.51 24.89 -9.87
CA ASN A 61 7.17 25.30 -11.11
C ASN A 61 8.45 26.08 -10.86
N ASN A 62 8.49 26.86 -9.77
CA ASN A 62 9.70 27.57 -9.36
C ASN A 62 10.73 26.58 -8.80
N TRP A 63 10.31 25.63 -7.96
CA TRP A 63 11.20 24.58 -7.44
C TRP A 63 11.83 23.72 -8.54
N ARG A 64 11.08 23.40 -9.60
CA ARG A 64 11.58 22.64 -10.76
C ARG A 64 12.69 23.35 -11.55
N LYS A 65 12.82 24.66 -11.42
CA LYS A 65 13.84 25.47 -12.12
C LYS A 65 14.93 25.96 -11.18
N ASP A 66 14.82 25.65 -9.89
CA ASP A 66 15.68 26.20 -8.87
C ASP A 66 16.93 25.34 -8.69
N ASN A 67 18.07 25.83 -9.19
CA ASN A 67 19.37 25.20 -9.03
C ASN A 67 20.04 25.57 -7.69
N LYS A 68 19.43 26.46 -6.89
CA LYS A 68 19.99 26.79 -5.58
C LYS A 68 19.84 25.59 -4.65
N VAL A 69 20.93 25.26 -3.96
CA VAL A 69 20.94 24.27 -2.89
C VAL A 69 20.73 24.95 -1.54
N TYR A 70 20.12 24.21 -0.64
CA TYR A 70 19.70 24.69 0.67
C TYR A 70 20.17 23.72 1.76
N ARG A 71 20.26 24.23 2.98
CA ARG A 71 20.45 23.44 4.20
C ARG A 71 19.40 23.84 5.21
N ILE A 72 19.07 22.93 6.10
CA ILE A 72 18.22 23.20 7.25
C ILE A 72 19.01 22.92 8.53
N SER A 73 18.79 23.74 9.55
CA SER A 73 19.23 23.47 10.93
C SER A 73 18.04 22.93 11.71
N TYR A 74 18.27 21.90 12.52
CA TYR A 74 17.27 21.31 13.42
C TYR A 74 17.96 20.76 14.67
N GLU A 75 17.21 20.55 15.75
CA GLU A 75 17.70 19.87 16.95
C GLU A 75 17.49 18.36 16.82
N ASP A 76 18.51 17.57 17.16
CA ASP A 76 18.38 16.12 17.25
C ASP A 76 17.64 15.69 18.53
N GLY A 77 17.46 14.37 18.70
CA GLY A 77 16.80 13.81 19.89
C GLY A 77 17.52 14.07 21.22
N ASN A 78 18.75 14.60 21.19
CA ASN A 78 19.52 14.99 22.37
C ASN A 78 19.58 16.53 22.56
N GLY A 79 18.83 17.29 21.76
CA GLY A 79 18.85 18.75 21.78
C GLY A 79 20.10 19.37 21.16
N LYS A 80 20.90 18.60 20.41
CA LYS A 80 22.08 19.11 19.70
C LYS A 80 21.66 19.68 18.35
N GLU A 81 22.13 20.88 18.02
CA GLU A 81 21.93 21.44 16.69
C GLU A 81 22.68 20.63 15.63
N VAL A 82 21.95 20.22 14.60
CA VAL A 82 22.42 19.47 13.44
C VAL A 82 22.06 20.24 12.18
N VAL A 83 22.98 20.25 11.22
CA VAL A 83 22.78 20.88 9.91
C VAL A 83 22.75 19.80 8.84
N SER A 84 21.73 19.84 7.99
CA SER A 84 21.61 18.91 6.86
C SER A 84 22.75 19.06 5.84
N ASN A 85 22.93 18.03 5.02
CA ASN A 85 23.66 18.16 3.76
C ASN A 85 22.98 19.20 2.85
N SER A 86 23.68 19.69 1.83
CA SER A 86 23.11 20.60 0.84
C SER A 86 22.21 19.83 -0.12
N PHE A 87 20.94 20.23 -0.26
CA PHE A 87 20.00 19.60 -1.21
C PHE A 87 18.99 20.60 -1.76
N ASN A 88 18.25 20.19 -2.79
CA ASN A 88 17.11 20.91 -3.33
C ASN A 88 16.11 19.94 -3.97
N TYR A 89 15.08 20.48 -4.61
CA TYR A 89 14.06 19.71 -5.31
C TYR A 89 14.64 18.78 -6.40
N LEU A 90 15.61 19.28 -7.18
CA LEU A 90 16.21 18.51 -8.28
C LEU A 90 17.00 17.32 -7.76
N ILE A 91 17.81 17.51 -6.72
CA ILE A 91 18.60 16.46 -6.06
C ILE A 91 17.67 15.39 -5.47
N ILE A 92 16.64 15.81 -4.71
CA ILE A 92 15.66 14.86 -4.15
C ILE A 92 15.00 14.06 -5.27
N THR A 93 14.44 14.73 -6.29
CA THR A 93 13.73 14.02 -7.36
C THR A 93 14.62 13.13 -8.20
N GLN A 94 15.91 13.45 -8.35
CA GLN A 94 16.89 12.57 -8.96
C GLN A 94 17.08 11.31 -8.12
N GLY A 95 17.36 11.46 -6.81
CA GLY A 95 17.49 10.32 -5.89
C GLY A 95 16.25 9.42 -5.86
N LEU A 96 15.04 10.00 -5.89
CA LEU A 96 13.80 9.24 -5.98
C LEU A 96 13.70 8.40 -7.27
N ARG A 97 14.21 8.90 -8.41
CA ARG A 97 14.18 8.17 -9.69
C ARG A 97 15.18 7.02 -9.70
N GLU A 98 16.36 7.25 -9.17
CA GLU A 98 17.49 6.32 -9.18
C GLU A 98 17.29 5.22 -8.13
N ASN A 99 16.94 5.60 -6.90
CA ASN A 99 16.90 4.66 -5.77
C ASN A 99 15.50 4.06 -5.57
N GLY A 100 14.44 4.68 -6.11
CA GLY A 100 13.06 4.25 -5.88
C GLY A 100 12.61 4.38 -4.41
N ALA A 101 13.32 5.18 -3.61
CA ALA A 101 13.06 5.41 -2.20
C ALA A 101 13.58 6.80 -1.78
N PHE A 102 13.13 7.28 -0.62
CA PHE A 102 13.71 8.43 0.06
C PHE A 102 14.26 7.99 1.41
N VAL A 103 15.56 8.21 1.62
CA VAL A 103 16.28 7.91 2.85
C VAL A 103 16.75 9.24 3.44
N PRO A 104 16.02 9.81 4.43
CA PRO A 104 16.38 11.10 5.04
C PRO A 104 17.83 11.15 5.55
N GLU A 105 18.33 10.03 6.03
CA GLU A 105 19.66 9.87 6.62
C GLU A 105 20.79 10.20 5.63
N ASP A 106 20.62 9.91 4.34
CA ASP A 106 21.59 10.24 3.28
C ASP A 106 21.83 11.76 3.17
N TYR A 107 20.85 12.56 3.61
CA TYR A 107 20.89 14.01 3.60
C TYR A 107 21.13 14.62 4.98
N ASN A 108 21.34 13.79 6.01
CA ASN A 108 21.34 14.22 7.41
C ASN A 108 20.07 15.03 7.74
N LEU A 109 18.91 14.50 7.36
CA LEU A 109 17.60 15.09 7.62
C LEU A 109 16.85 14.33 8.73
N PRO A 110 16.00 15.00 9.52
CA PRO A 110 15.11 14.30 10.43
C PRO A 110 14.11 13.46 9.64
N ARG A 111 13.63 12.37 10.26
CA ARG A 111 12.66 11.47 9.64
C ARG A 111 11.39 12.20 9.22
N TYR A 112 10.93 11.89 8.01
CA TYR A 112 9.68 12.42 7.47
C TYR A 112 8.52 11.46 7.77
N GLU A 113 8.04 11.47 9.00
CA GLU A 113 6.99 10.54 9.45
C GLU A 113 5.92 11.23 10.29
N CYS A 114 4.73 10.62 10.36
CA CYS A 114 3.61 11.08 11.14
C CYS A 114 3.45 10.17 12.35
N LEU A 115 3.78 10.67 13.55
CA LEU A 115 3.87 9.87 14.79
C LEU A 115 2.69 8.91 15.01
N TRP A 116 1.45 9.36 14.81
CA TRP A 116 0.25 8.56 15.08
C TRP A 116 -0.18 7.63 13.94
N LEU A 117 0.40 7.77 12.74
CA LEU A 117 0.14 6.92 11.58
C LEU A 117 1.26 5.95 11.26
N ASP A 118 2.51 6.38 11.46
CA ASP A 118 3.72 5.71 10.97
C ASP A 118 4.54 5.04 12.05
N VAL A 119 4.42 5.48 13.30
CA VAL A 119 5.17 4.89 14.41
C VAL A 119 4.36 3.75 15.01
N SER A 120 5.06 2.65 15.29
CA SER A 120 4.48 1.48 15.95
C SER A 120 5.47 0.99 17.00
N LEU A 121 4.98 0.85 18.23
CA LEU A 121 5.71 0.14 19.27
C LEU A 121 5.37 -1.34 19.12
N ASN A 122 6.41 -2.14 18.94
CA ASN A 122 6.30 -3.59 18.83
C ASN A 122 7.08 -4.21 19.99
N ILE A 123 6.36 -4.68 21.02
CA ILE A 123 6.98 -5.38 22.14
C ILE A 123 6.67 -6.86 21.99
N ARG A 124 7.73 -7.68 21.98
CA ARG A 124 7.65 -9.12 22.18
C ARG A 124 8.11 -9.42 23.61
N MET A 125 7.32 -10.20 24.34
CA MET A 125 7.68 -10.62 25.68
C MET A 125 7.68 -12.14 25.78
N GLU A 126 8.73 -12.70 26.37
CA GLU A 126 8.95 -14.14 26.53
C GLU A 126 9.10 -14.56 28.01
N SER A 127 8.83 -13.65 28.95
CA SER A 127 9.01 -13.87 30.38
C SER A 127 7.99 -13.11 31.23
N LEU A 128 7.92 -13.43 32.53
CA LEU A 128 7.01 -12.86 33.53
C LEU A 128 7.36 -11.41 33.95
N LEU A 129 7.51 -10.49 33.00
CA LEU A 129 7.63 -9.06 33.27
C LEU A 129 6.27 -8.38 33.01
N ASN A 130 5.92 -7.36 33.80
CA ASN A 130 4.73 -6.56 33.49
C ASN A 130 5.13 -5.41 32.56
N VAL A 131 4.62 -5.43 31.33
CA VAL A 131 4.83 -4.36 30.36
C VAL A 131 3.54 -3.58 30.21
N ARG A 132 3.64 -2.25 30.31
CA ARG A 132 2.55 -1.32 29.98
C ARG A 132 3.01 -0.39 28.88
N ASP A 133 2.18 -0.23 27.88
CA ASP A 133 2.45 0.62 26.74
C ASP A 133 1.61 1.90 26.81
N SER A 134 2.28 3.05 26.77
CA SER A 134 1.68 4.39 26.75
C SER A 134 1.72 5.06 25.37
N THR A 135 2.26 4.38 24.35
CA THR A 135 2.35 4.90 22.98
C THR A 135 0.98 5.28 22.41
N PRO A 136 -0.11 4.52 22.63
CA PRO A 136 -1.43 4.95 22.14
C PRO A 136 -1.89 6.28 22.73
N GLN A 137 -1.53 6.61 23.97
CA GLN A 137 -1.82 7.92 24.58
C GLN A 137 -0.99 9.03 23.94
N GLN A 138 0.26 8.76 23.57
CA GLN A 138 1.08 9.72 22.82
C GLN A 138 0.53 9.95 21.39
N GLN A 139 -0.07 8.93 20.79
CA GLN A 139 -0.58 8.98 19.41
C GLN A 139 -1.99 9.57 19.32
N TYR A 140 -2.89 9.24 20.26
CA TYR A 140 -4.31 9.58 20.22
C TYR A 140 -4.76 10.46 21.41
N GLY A 141 -3.81 11.00 22.18
CA GLY A 141 -4.07 11.88 23.31
C GLY A 141 -4.25 11.16 24.65
N GLU A 142 -4.08 11.90 25.74
CA GLU A 142 -4.15 11.37 27.11
C GLU A 142 -5.50 10.73 27.46
N ASN A 143 -6.57 11.18 26.80
CA ASN A 143 -7.94 10.68 26.98
C ASN A 143 -8.22 9.37 26.22
N PHE A 144 -7.27 8.86 25.42
CA PHE A 144 -7.46 7.59 24.73
C PHE A 144 -7.55 6.43 25.74
N PRO A 145 -8.67 5.67 25.77
CA PRO A 145 -9.01 4.81 26.90
C PRO A 145 -8.25 3.47 26.92
N ILE A 146 -7.62 3.07 25.80
CA ILE A 146 -7.00 1.75 25.68
C ILE A 146 -5.52 1.86 26.07
N LYS A 147 -5.12 1.07 27.08
CA LYS A 147 -3.74 0.98 27.59
C LYS A 147 -3.27 -0.47 27.45
N PRO A 148 -2.62 -0.84 26.33
CA PRO A 148 -2.13 -2.20 26.13
C PRO A 148 -1.17 -2.59 27.25
N SER A 149 -1.32 -3.82 27.76
CA SER A 149 -0.41 -4.37 28.74
C SER A 149 -0.25 -5.86 28.54
N LEU A 150 0.92 -6.39 28.92
CA LEU A 150 1.21 -7.81 28.96
C LEU A 150 1.70 -8.16 30.37
N ASP A 151 1.14 -9.24 30.91
CA ASP A 151 1.55 -9.87 32.16
C ASP A 151 2.18 -11.26 31.95
N ARG A 152 2.21 -11.73 30.70
CA ARG A 152 2.69 -13.04 30.24
C ARG A 152 3.16 -12.97 28.79
N GLU A 153 3.76 -14.06 28.31
CA GLU A 153 4.30 -14.19 26.96
C GLU A 153 3.30 -13.72 25.90
N GLY A 154 3.76 -12.84 25.01
CA GLY A 154 2.86 -12.21 24.04
C GLY A 154 3.47 -11.07 23.25
N TYR A 155 2.61 -10.36 22.53
CA TYR A 155 2.97 -9.25 21.66
C TYR A 155 2.06 -8.04 21.89
N ILE A 156 2.66 -6.85 21.96
CA ILE A 156 1.96 -5.56 21.83
C ILE A 156 2.36 -4.94 20.50
N ILE A 157 1.36 -4.49 19.75
CA ILE A 157 1.53 -3.76 18.49
C ILE A 157 0.56 -2.58 18.54
N THR A 158 1.05 -1.36 18.34
CA THR A 158 0.23 -0.14 18.41
C THR A 158 -0.29 0.34 17.08
N SER A 159 0.42 0.01 16.00
CA SER A 159 -0.05 0.21 14.64
C SER A 159 0.47 -0.89 13.72
N PHE A 160 -0.37 -1.32 12.79
CA PHE A 160 0.01 -2.25 11.72
C PHE A 160 0.43 -1.55 10.43
N ASN A 161 0.23 -0.24 10.29
CA ASN A 161 0.50 0.48 9.05
C ASN A 161 1.93 0.28 8.52
N PRO A 162 3.01 0.55 9.29
CA PRO A 162 4.36 0.47 8.75
C PRO A 162 4.72 -0.96 8.34
N GLN A 163 4.29 -1.96 9.11
CA GLN A 163 4.50 -3.38 8.81
C GLN A 163 3.72 -3.80 7.57
N LEU A 164 2.47 -3.38 7.43
CA LEU A 164 1.64 -3.68 6.26
C LEU A 164 2.19 -3.05 4.99
N ILE A 165 2.64 -1.78 5.03
CA ILE A 165 3.25 -1.14 3.86
C ILE A 165 4.49 -1.93 3.41
N ASN A 166 5.38 -2.26 4.35
CA ASN A 166 6.60 -3.02 4.03
C ASN A 166 6.27 -4.43 3.52
N ARG A 167 5.24 -5.07 4.06
CA ARG A 167 4.74 -6.38 3.60
C ARG A 167 4.14 -6.30 2.20
N VAL A 168 3.35 -5.28 1.89
CA VAL A 168 2.81 -5.04 0.53
C VAL A 168 3.96 -4.85 -0.47
N ILE A 169 4.95 -4.03 -0.11
CA ILE A 169 6.16 -3.79 -0.94
C ILE A 169 6.87 -5.10 -1.25
N SER A 170 7.16 -5.91 -0.23
CA SER A 170 7.92 -7.15 -0.38
C SER A 170 7.11 -8.23 -1.09
N LYS A 171 5.82 -8.39 -0.77
CA LYS A 171 4.94 -9.38 -1.43
C LYS A 171 4.70 -9.06 -2.89
N ARG A 172 4.54 -7.79 -3.27
CA ARG A 172 4.44 -7.40 -4.68
C ARG A 172 5.71 -7.75 -5.46
N ARG A 173 6.89 -7.49 -4.90
CA ARG A 173 8.18 -7.90 -5.51
C ARG A 173 8.32 -9.42 -5.59
N TYR A 174 7.95 -10.12 -4.52
CA TYR A 174 8.00 -11.57 -4.46
C TYR A 174 7.16 -12.20 -5.57
N LEU A 175 5.89 -11.83 -5.72
CA LEU A 175 4.98 -12.40 -6.73
C LEU A 175 5.45 -12.20 -8.16
N VAL A 176 6.10 -11.07 -8.45
CA VAL A 176 6.74 -10.82 -9.77
C VAL A 176 7.94 -11.74 -9.94
N ASN A 177 8.81 -11.78 -8.93
CA ASN A 177 10.04 -12.58 -8.95
C ASN A 177 9.77 -14.09 -8.97
N THR A 178 8.65 -14.56 -8.45
CA THR A 178 8.23 -15.97 -8.47
C THR A 178 7.12 -16.24 -9.47
N SER A 179 6.92 -15.35 -10.46
CA SER A 179 5.84 -15.49 -11.44
C SER A 179 5.92 -16.74 -12.32
N ASN A 180 7.04 -17.47 -12.33
CA ASN A 180 7.12 -18.81 -12.91
C ASN A 180 6.24 -19.84 -12.18
N GLU A 181 5.86 -19.57 -10.93
CA GLU A 181 4.99 -20.40 -10.08
C GLU A 181 3.54 -19.91 -10.09
N ILE A 182 3.15 -19.05 -11.04
CA ILE A 182 1.81 -18.41 -11.03
C ILE A 182 0.61 -19.37 -11.06
N PHE A 183 0.82 -20.60 -11.54
CA PHE A 183 -0.22 -21.64 -11.55
C PHE A 183 -0.17 -22.56 -10.32
N GLU A 184 0.72 -22.29 -9.37
CA GLU A 184 0.78 -22.97 -8.08
C GLU A 184 -0.15 -22.30 -7.06
N PHE A 185 -0.77 -23.10 -6.20
CA PHE A 185 -1.68 -22.58 -5.16
C PHE A 185 -0.98 -21.64 -4.17
N GLU A 186 0.29 -21.90 -3.84
CA GLU A 186 1.05 -21.03 -2.93
C GLU A 186 1.22 -19.61 -3.50
N TRP A 187 1.46 -19.49 -4.80
CA TRP A 187 1.51 -18.17 -5.45
C TRP A 187 0.15 -17.48 -5.37
N LEU A 188 -0.95 -18.22 -5.61
CA LEU A 188 -2.31 -17.69 -5.51
C LEU A 188 -2.66 -17.23 -4.08
N TYR A 189 -2.23 -17.98 -3.05
CA TYR A 189 -2.43 -17.57 -1.66
C TYR A 189 -1.64 -16.32 -1.30
N ASP A 190 -0.39 -16.20 -1.79
CA ASP A 190 0.39 -14.99 -1.60
C ASP A 190 -0.18 -13.79 -2.35
N PHE A 191 -0.75 -14.02 -3.53
CA PHE A 191 -1.50 -13.00 -4.27
C PHE A 191 -2.75 -12.55 -3.48
N LYS A 192 -3.57 -13.49 -3.01
CA LYS A 192 -4.72 -13.20 -2.13
C LYS A 192 -4.30 -12.40 -0.89
N ASN A 193 -3.20 -12.76 -0.25
CA ASN A 193 -2.68 -12.07 0.92
C ASN A 193 -2.29 -10.62 0.60
N LEU A 194 -1.62 -10.37 -0.53
CA LEU A 194 -1.30 -9.02 -0.97
C LEU A 194 -2.56 -8.16 -1.17
N ILE A 195 -3.61 -8.71 -1.80
CA ILE A 195 -4.88 -8.00 -2.02
C ILE A 195 -5.56 -7.69 -0.68
N ASN A 196 -5.55 -8.64 0.26
CA ASN A 196 -6.04 -8.41 1.61
C ASN A 196 -5.25 -7.32 2.35
N ASP A 197 -3.92 -7.34 2.26
CA ASP A 197 -3.03 -6.41 2.96
C ASP A 197 -3.23 -4.97 2.48
N ILE A 198 -3.33 -4.72 1.17
CA ILE A 198 -3.50 -3.36 0.63
C ILE A 198 -4.86 -2.75 0.99
N ILE A 199 -5.94 -3.54 0.96
CA ILE A 199 -7.27 -3.07 1.37
C ILE A 199 -7.32 -2.84 2.88
N SER A 200 -6.68 -3.72 3.66
CA SER A 200 -6.62 -3.58 5.13
C SER A 200 -5.81 -2.35 5.54
N LEU A 201 -4.71 -2.07 4.85
CA LEU A 201 -3.90 -0.87 5.06
C LEU A 201 -4.73 0.42 4.90
N LEU A 202 -5.55 0.51 3.84
CA LEU A 202 -6.46 1.64 3.63
C LEU A 202 -7.52 1.74 4.74
N ASP A 203 -8.12 0.61 5.12
CA ASP A 203 -9.16 0.60 6.16
C ASP A 203 -8.60 1.00 7.54
N ILE A 204 -7.45 0.46 7.91
CA ILE A 204 -6.74 0.78 9.16
C ILE A 204 -6.38 2.27 9.19
N THR A 205 -5.85 2.80 8.09
CA THR A 205 -5.53 4.24 7.99
C THR A 205 -6.77 5.10 8.27
N LEU A 206 -7.92 4.79 7.66
CA LEU A 206 -9.17 5.54 7.88
C LEU A 206 -9.70 5.40 9.33
N LEU A 207 -9.55 4.21 9.94
CA LEU A 207 -9.91 3.99 11.34
C LEU A 207 -9.01 4.76 12.31
N GLN A 208 -7.72 4.88 12.01
CA GLN A 208 -6.80 5.71 12.79
C GLN A 208 -7.12 7.19 12.63
N VAL A 209 -7.50 7.65 11.43
CA VAL A 209 -7.98 9.03 11.20
C VAL A 209 -9.21 9.33 12.07
N TYR A 210 -10.20 8.42 12.07
CA TYR A 210 -11.40 8.56 12.92
C TYR A 210 -11.02 8.63 14.40
N THR A 211 -10.15 7.73 14.85
CA THR A 211 -9.74 7.65 16.26
C THR A 211 -8.96 8.89 16.68
N LYS A 212 -8.02 9.36 15.84
CA LYS A 212 -7.28 10.60 16.08
C LYS A 212 -8.23 11.79 16.18
N ALA A 213 -9.20 11.91 15.28
CA ALA A 213 -10.19 12.98 15.32
C ALA A 213 -11.08 12.93 16.57
N GLU A 214 -11.41 11.73 17.07
CA GLU A 214 -12.26 11.56 18.26
C GLU A 214 -11.55 11.96 19.56
N PHE A 215 -10.28 11.57 19.73
CA PHE A 215 -9.59 11.67 21.03
C PHE A 215 -8.54 12.79 21.10
N ASP A 216 -7.93 13.17 19.97
CA ASP A 216 -6.89 14.21 19.91
C ASP A 216 -6.88 14.89 18.53
N PRO A 217 -7.94 15.67 18.21
CA PRO A 217 -8.08 16.31 16.91
C PRO A 217 -6.99 17.35 16.69
N LEU A 218 -6.44 17.40 15.48
CA LEU A 218 -5.56 18.49 15.06
C LEU A 218 -6.33 19.83 15.04
N PRO A 219 -5.66 21.00 15.14
CA PRO A 219 -6.34 22.29 15.33
C PRO A 219 -7.44 22.64 14.31
N SER A 220 -7.34 22.15 13.07
CA SER A 220 -8.34 22.38 12.01
C SER A 220 -9.42 21.28 11.91
N TRP A 221 -9.26 20.19 12.63
CA TRP A 221 -10.13 19.02 12.52
C TRP A 221 -11.41 19.19 13.34
N LYS A 222 -12.52 18.67 12.80
CA LYS A 222 -13.83 18.69 13.45
C LYS A 222 -14.36 17.27 13.59
N PHE A 223 -14.65 16.86 14.82
CA PHE A 223 -15.28 15.57 15.07
C PHE A 223 -16.77 15.74 15.35
N ASN A 224 -17.60 15.13 14.49
CA ASN A 224 -19.04 15.08 14.68
C ASN A 224 -19.52 13.65 14.51
N LYS A 225 -19.74 12.95 15.61
CA LYS A 225 -20.17 11.54 15.64
C LYS A 225 -21.49 11.29 14.90
N ALA A 226 -22.42 12.23 14.90
CA ALA A 226 -23.69 12.08 14.18
C ALA A 226 -23.49 12.08 12.65
N LYS A 227 -22.56 12.89 12.14
CA LYS A 227 -22.19 12.90 10.71
C LYS A 227 -21.29 11.72 10.33
N LEU A 228 -20.30 11.44 11.17
CA LEU A 228 -19.30 10.39 10.94
C LEU A 228 -19.84 8.98 11.21
N GLY A 229 -20.97 8.86 11.90
CA GLY A 229 -21.58 7.59 12.32
C GLY A 229 -20.67 6.74 13.22
N VAL A 230 -21.02 5.47 13.36
CA VAL A 230 -20.24 4.51 14.16
C VAL A 230 -18.93 4.12 13.46
N LYS A 231 -17.89 3.85 14.25
CA LYS A 231 -16.57 3.44 13.75
C LYS A 231 -16.58 2.07 13.05
N ASN A 232 -17.32 1.11 13.62
CA ASN A 232 -17.30 -0.29 13.20
C ASN A 232 -18.45 -0.62 12.24
N GLY A 233 -18.28 -1.67 11.41
CA GLY A 233 -19.34 -2.18 10.52
C GLY A 233 -19.70 -1.29 9.31
N ARG A 234 -18.95 -0.20 9.08
CA ARG A 234 -19.17 0.68 7.92
C ARG A 234 -18.44 0.21 6.68
N ARG A 235 -19.04 0.47 5.52
CA ARG A 235 -18.44 0.23 4.20
C ARG A 235 -17.24 1.15 4.00
N LEU A 236 -16.21 0.66 3.32
CA LEU A 236 -14.98 1.42 3.06
C LEU A 236 -15.24 2.78 2.37
N ASN A 237 -16.16 2.80 1.40
CA ASN A 237 -16.54 4.04 0.69
C ASN A 237 -17.17 5.09 1.59
N ASP A 238 -17.86 4.68 2.66
CA ASP A 238 -18.38 5.63 3.64
C ASP A 238 -17.27 6.12 4.57
N LYS A 239 -16.28 5.28 4.89
CA LYS A 239 -15.12 5.68 5.67
C LYS A 239 -14.25 6.70 4.92
N LEU A 240 -14.15 6.62 3.59
CA LEU A 240 -13.44 7.63 2.78
C LEU A 240 -14.04 9.05 2.96
N LYS A 241 -15.36 9.16 3.17
CA LYS A 241 -16.04 10.44 3.44
C LYS A 241 -15.68 11.03 4.80
N TRP A 242 -15.12 10.24 5.73
CA TRP A 242 -14.63 10.75 7.01
C TRP A 242 -13.54 11.79 6.81
N VAL A 243 -12.66 11.62 5.82
CA VAL A 243 -11.55 12.55 5.60
C VAL A 243 -12.07 13.97 5.35
N TYR A 244 -13.01 14.14 4.42
CA TYR A 244 -13.65 15.43 4.16
C TYR A 244 -14.45 15.92 5.37
N SER A 245 -15.20 15.03 6.02
CA SER A 245 -16.04 15.39 7.18
C SER A 245 -15.21 15.89 8.38
N ILE A 246 -13.99 15.37 8.54
CA ILE A 246 -13.06 15.72 9.61
C ILE A 246 -12.23 16.95 9.26
N THR A 247 -11.69 17.01 8.05
CA THR A 247 -10.68 18.02 7.65
C THR A 247 -11.25 19.19 6.86
N GLY A 248 -12.42 19.02 6.24
CA GLY A 248 -12.95 19.94 5.22
C GLY A 248 -12.27 19.83 3.85
N ASN A 249 -11.24 18.99 3.70
CA ASN A 249 -10.47 18.85 2.47
C ASN A 249 -10.92 17.62 1.67
N SER A 250 -11.14 17.81 0.36
CA SER A 250 -11.43 16.71 -0.56
C SER A 250 -10.16 15.93 -0.92
N ILE A 251 -10.26 14.60 -0.98
CA ILE A 251 -9.16 13.71 -1.37
C ILE A 251 -9.02 13.54 -2.89
N ASN A 252 -10.04 13.88 -3.68
CA ASN A 252 -10.05 13.83 -5.16
C ASN A 252 -9.49 12.50 -5.72
N ILE A 253 -10.13 11.38 -5.38
CA ILE A 253 -9.68 10.00 -5.67
C ILE A 253 -10.41 9.35 -6.84
N GLU A 254 -11.23 10.11 -7.58
CA GLU A 254 -12.05 9.61 -8.69
C GLU A 254 -11.23 8.79 -9.72
N PRO A 255 -9.99 9.18 -10.09
CA PRO A 255 -9.18 8.38 -11.01
C PRO A 255 -8.77 6.99 -10.48
N GLU A 256 -8.67 6.82 -9.17
CA GLU A 256 -8.22 5.57 -8.54
C GLU A 256 -9.39 4.66 -8.08
N MET A 257 -10.63 5.17 -8.12
CA MET A 257 -11.81 4.45 -7.62
C MET A 257 -12.05 3.12 -8.35
N ALA A 258 -11.86 3.06 -9.67
CA ALA A 258 -12.05 1.83 -10.44
C ALA A 258 -11.09 0.71 -9.98
N SER A 259 -9.84 1.07 -9.70
CA SER A 259 -8.85 0.13 -9.18
C SER A 259 -9.17 -0.30 -7.75
N LEU A 260 -9.64 0.62 -6.90
CA LEU A 260 -10.07 0.29 -5.54
C LEU A 260 -11.24 -0.70 -5.55
N GLU A 261 -12.30 -0.44 -6.32
CA GLU A 261 -13.46 -1.35 -6.38
C GLU A 261 -13.06 -2.71 -6.96
N SER A 262 -12.27 -2.74 -8.03
CA SER A 262 -11.74 -3.98 -8.60
C SER A 262 -11.01 -4.83 -7.56
N LEU A 263 -10.13 -4.24 -6.76
CA LEU A 263 -9.44 -4.98 -5.69
C LEU A 263 -10.36 -5.38 -4.53
N ARG A 264 -11.38 -4.57 -4.20
CA ARG A 264 -12.36 -4.91 -3.17
C ARG A 264 -13.23 -6.09 -3.57
N GLU A 265 -13.72 -6.11 -4.81
CA GLU A 265 -14.49 -7.22 -5.37
C GLU A 265 -13.66 -8.50 -5.38
N LEU A 266 -12.42 -8.42 -5.89
CA LEU A 266 -11.48 -9.53 -5.89
C LEU A 266 -11.19 -10.04 -4.47
N ARG A 267 -10.94 -9.13 -3.52
CA ARG A 267 -10.74 -9.46 -2.09
C ARG A 267 -11.94 -10.23 -1.53
N ASN A 268 -13.15 -9.76 -1.82
CA ASN A 268 -14.36 -10.38 -1.31
C ASN A 268 -14.54 -11.78 -1.92
N HIS A 269 -14.36 -11.92 -3.22
CA HIS A 269 -14.46 -13.21 -3.89
C HIS A 269 -13.39 -14.18 -3.37
N LEU A 270 -12.10 -13.81 -3.31
CA LEU A 270 -11.04 -14.71 -2.82
C LEU A 270 -11.18 -15.10 -1.33
N ASN A 271 -11.86 -14.29 -0.51
CA ASN A 271 -12.06 -14.59 0.91
C ASN A 271 -13.30 -15.47 1.17
N HIS A 272 -14.40 -15.23 0.45
CA HIS A 272 -15.64 -15.96 0.66
C HIS A 272 -15.84 -17.11 -0.33
N PHE A 273 -15.07 -17.11 -1.42
CA PHE A 273 -15.19 -18.04 -2.54
C PHE A 273 -16.65 -18.14 -3.04
N ASP A 274 -17.24 -16.97 -3.27
CA ASP A 274 -18.62 -16.77 -3.74
C ASP A 274 -18.62 -15.84 -4.97
N PRO A 275 -19.00 -16.31 -6.17
CA PRO A 275 -19.42 -17.69 -6.48
C PRO A 275 -18.31 -18.73 -6.25
N PRO A 276 -18.61 -20.04 -6.12
CA PRO A 276 -17.63 -21.08 -5.81
C PRO A 276 -16.77 -21.49 -7.02
N THR A 277 -16.35 -20.51 -7.82
CA THR A 277 -15.57 -20.68 -9.03
C THR A 277 -14.66 -19.47 -9.18
N PHE A 278 -13.38 -19.70 -9.48
CA PHE A 278 -12.44 -18.61 -9.71
C PHE A 278 -11.57 -18.94 -10.92
N ALA A 279 -11.64 -18.09 -11.93
CA ALA A 279 -10.78 -18.09 -13.10
C ALA A 279 -10.11 -16.72 -13.20
N PHE A 280 -8.86 -16.69 -13.65
CA PHE A 280 -8.17 -15.47 -13.99
C PHE A 280 -7.08 -15.77 -15.02
N THR A 281 -6.70 -14.75 -15.76
CA THR A 281 -5.55 -14.77 -16.67
C THR A 281 -4.36 -14.06 -16.03
N VAL A 282 -3.15 -14.38 -16.49
CA VAL A 282 -1.95 -13.70 -15.98
C VAL A 282 -1.94 -12.21 -16.35
N GLU A 283 -2.55 -11.83 -17.49
CA GLU A 283 -2.87 -10.44 -17.81
C GLU A 283 -3.61 -9.75 -16.67
N GLU A 284 -4.74 -10.31 -16.21
CA GLU A 284 -5.55 -9.74 -15.13
C GLU A 284 -4.78 -9.66 -13.81
N ALA A 285 -3.98 -10.68 -13.49
CA ALA A 285 -3.11 -10.65 -12.33
C ALA A 285 -2.12 -9.48 -12.37
N SER A 286 -1.51 -9.22 -13.53
CA SER A 286 -0.61 -8.07 -13.72
C SER A 286 -1.33 -6.73 -13.48
N GLU A 287 -2.59 -6.61 -13.92
CA GLU A 287 -3.41 -5.43 -13.73
C GLU A 287 -3.79 -5.22 -12.27
N TRP A 288 -4.21 -6.27 -11.57
CA TRP A 288 -4.52 -6.20 -10.13
C TRP A 288 -3.28 -5.84 -9.30
N LEU A 289 -2.11 -6.39 -9.62
CA LEU A 289 -0.86 -6.00 -8.99
C LEU A 289 -0.52 -4.52 -9.23
N ASN A 290 -0.95 -3.94 -10.35
CA ASN A 290 -0.81 -2.51 -10.62
C ASN A 290 -1.87 -1.66 -9.91
N HIS A 291 -3.09 -2.17 -9.72
CA HIS A 291 -4.13 -1.53 -8.91
C HIS A 291 -3.68 -1.29 -7.46
N VAL A 292 -2.78 -2.12 -6.92
CA VAL A 292 -2.15 -1.91 -5.60
C VAL A 292 -1.51 -0.52 -5.50
N LEU A 293 -0.84 -0.07 -6.57
CA LEU A 293 -0.20 1.24 -6.60
C LEU A 293 -1.22 2.37 -6.63
N ASN A 294 -2.36 2.19 -7.30
CA ASN A 294 -3.45 3.17 -7.32
C ASN A 294 -4.10 3.30 -5.91
N VAL A 295 -4.23 2.20 -5.16
CA VAL A 295 -4.66 2.27 -3.75
C VAL A 295 -3.60 2.98 -2.88
N ALA A 296 -2.31 2.80 -3.15
CA ALA A 296 -1.27 3.59 -2.49
C ALA A 296 -1.37 5.09 -2.80
N VAL A 297 -1.78 5.48 -4.02
CA VAL A 297 -2.07 6.89 -4.37
C VAL A 297 -3.25 7.43 -3.55
N ILE A 298 -4.27 6.62 -3.26
CA ILE A 298 -5.35 7.01 -2.34
C ILE A 298 -4.79 7.32 -0.95
N LEU A 299 -3.89 6.48 -0.41
CA LEU A 299 -3.23 6.75 0.88
C LEU A 299 -2.44 8.07 0.87
N LEU A 300 -1.74 8.36 -0.23
CA LEU A 300 -1.05 9.65 -0.42
C LEU A 300 -2.03 10.83 -0.39
N LYS A 301 -3.12 10.73 -1.15
CA LYS A 301 -4.16 11.78 -1.22
C LYS A 301 -4.87 12.00 0.11
N ILE A 302 -5.09 10.93 0.88
CA ILE A 302 -5.57 11.01 2.27
C ILE A 302 -4.58 11.83 3.11
N ARG A 303 -3.28 11.52 3.09
CA ARG A 303 -2.28 12.27 3.85
C ARG A 303 -2.20 13.74 3.45
N GLN A 304 -2.32 14.04 2.17
CA GLN A 304 -2.36 15.41 1.67
C GLN A 304 -3.58 16.17 2.20
N ALA A 305 -4.76 15.55 2.20
CA ALA A 305 -5.98 16.16 2.75
C ALA A 305 -5.90 16.36 4.27
N LEU A 306 -5.16 15.50 4.98
CA LEU A 306 -4.90 15.61 6.42
C LEU A 306 -3.78 16.63 6.75
N ASP A 307 -3.04 17.12 5.76
CA ASP A 307 -1.80 17.92 5.88
C ASP A 307 -0.74 17.27 6.80
N VAL A 308 -0.56 15.95 6.65
CA VAL A 308 0.46 15.18 7.38
C VAL A 308 1.59 14.70 6.46
N SER A 309 2.75 14.40 7.05
CA SER A 309 3.93 13.86 6.37
C SER A 309 3.65 12.50 5.70
N ILE A 310 4.40 12.16 4.66
CA ILE A 310 4.32 10.88 3.92
C ILE A 310 5.52 10.03 4.34
N SER A 311 5.31 8.87 4.95
CA SER A 311 6.43 8.03 5.38
C SER A 311 7.30 7.52 4.23
N SER A 312 8.58 7.28 4.53
CA SER A 312 9.54 6.67 3.61
C SER A 312 9.06 5.31 3.07
N SER A 313 8.35 4.52 3.88
CA SER A 313 7.73 3.26 3.44
C SER A 313 6.64 3.52 2.39
N LEU A 314 5.74 4.48 2.60
CA LEU A 314 4.71 4.81 1.60
C LEU A 314 5.33 5.38 0.32
N ILE A 315 6.38 6.20 0.42
CA ILE A 315 7.17 6.67 -0.72
C ILE A 315 7.73 5.48 -1.51
N SER A 316 8.32 4.50 -0.83
CA SER A 316 8.90 3.30 -1.45
C SER A 316 7.84 2.43 -2.14
N LEU A 317 6.62 2.36 -1.61
CA LEU A 317 5.50 1.68 -2.26
C LEU A 317 5.06 2.42 -3.54
N LEU A 318 4.90 3.74 -3.46
CA LEU A 318 4.47 4.59 -4.58
C LEU A 318 5.48 4.64 -5.74
N LEU A 319 6.76 4.40 -5.45
CA LEU A 319 7.84 4.41 -6.43
C LEU A 319 8.14 3.05 -7.05
N GLN A 320 7.40 2.01 -6.66
CA GLN A 320 7.50 0.73 -7.37
C GLN A 320 7.05 0.87 -8.83
N GLU A 321 7.65 0.06 -9.69
CA GLU A 321 7.37 0.05 -11.11
C GLU A 321 6.08 -0.71 -11.42
N TYR A 322 5.46 -0.36 -12.55
CA TYR A 322 4.37 -1.12 -13.13
C TYR A 322 4.87 -2.50 -13.57
N ILE A 323 3.97 -3.46 -13.45
CA ILE A 323 4.18 -4.85 -13.84
C ILE A 323 3.50 -5.05 -15.19
N GLU A 324 4.15 -5.80 -16.06
CA GLU A 324 3.56 -6.25 -17.32
C GLU A 324 3.63 -7.76 -17.44
N PHE A 325 2.68 -8.29 -18.21
CA PHE A 325 2.65 -9.69 -18.58
C PHE A 325 3.59 -9.99 -19.74
N VAL A 326 4.30 -11.12 -19.65
CA VAL A 326 5.22 -11.62 -20.66
C VAL A 326 4.78 -13.04 -21.07
N PRO A 327 4.26 -13.23 -22.29
CA PRO A 327 3.96 -14.58 -22.82
C PRO A 327 5.24 -15.42 -22.93
N GLU A 328 5.08 -16.75 -22.89
CA GLU A 328 6.11 -17.63 -23.46
C GLU A 328 6.18 -17.42 -24.98
N ASP A 329 7.35 -17.68 -25.59
CA ASP A 329 7.57 -17.44 -27.02
C ASP A 329 6.55 -18.15 -27.93
N ALA A 330 6.09 -19.33 -27.53
CA ALA A 330 5.05 -20.08 -28.25
C ALA A 330 3.68 -19.37 -28.29
N PHE A 331 3.44 -18.41 -27.39
CA PHE A 331 2.19 -17.66 -27.27
C PHE A 331 2.37 -16.15 -27.51
N LYS A 332 3.51 -15.72 -28.07
CA LYS A 332 3.79 -14.29 -28.30
C LYS A 332 2.78 -13.60 -29.23
N ASP A 333 2.21 -14.37 -30.16
CA ASP A 333 1.28 -13.88 -31.20
C ASP A 333 -0.20 -14.19 -30.85
N ARG A 334 -0.50 -14.43 -29.56
CA ARG A 334 -1.88 -14.68 -29.14
C ARG A 334 -2.76 -13.44 -29.31
N GLN A 335 -4.06 -13.68 -29.48
CA GLN A 335 -5.05 -12.60 -29.48
C GLN A 335 -5.07 -11.88 -28.11
N PRO A 336 -5.33 -10.56 -28.08
CA PRO A 336 -5.54 -9.83 -26.85
C PRO A 336 -6.69 -10.42 -26.02
N LEU A 337 -6.58 -10.31 -24.69
CA LEU A 337 -7.64 -10.73 -23.77
C LEU A 337 -8.93 -9.94 -23.99
N ASP A 338 -10.05 -10.62 -24.27
CA ASP A 338 -11.38 -10.03 -24.20
C ASP A 338 -11.91 -10.08 -22.76
N LYS A 339 -11.71 -8.98 -22.03
CA LYS A 339 -12.10 -8.85 -20.61
C LYS A 339 -13.60 -8.96 -20.37
N ASN A 340 -14.44 -8.88 -21.41
CA ASN A 340 -15.89 -8.97 -21.25
C ASN A 340 -16.39 -10.41 -21.25
N THR A 341 -15.65 -11.33 -21.86
CA THR A 341 -16.10 -12.70 -22.12
C THR A 341 -15.14 -13.78 -21.61
N SER A 342 -13.99 -13.38 -21.04
CA SER A 342 -12.95 -14.29 -20.57
C SER A 342 -12.39 -13.89 -19.20
N GLY A 343 -11.57 -14.77 -18.61
CA GLY A 343 -10.88 -14.51 -17.36
C GLY A 343 -11.82 -14.38 -16.16
N TYR A 344 -11.52 -13.44 -15.27
CA TYR A 344 -12.26 -13.21 -14.02
C TYR A 344 -13.73 -12.91 -14.23
N LYS A 345 -14.08 -12.28 -15.37
CA LYS A 345 -15.47 -11.97 -15.69
C LYS A 345 -16.36 -13.21 -15.84
N THR A 346 -15.78 -14.37 -16.13
CA THR A 346 -16.51 -15.65 -16.20
C THR A 346 -16.83 -16.23 -14.82
N SER A 347 -16.24 -15.67 -13.76
CA SER A 347 -16.32 -16.14 -12.38
C SER A 347 -17.04 -15.16 -11.47
N VAL A 348 -17.90 -14.29 -12.01
CA VAL A 348 -18.73 -13.38 -11.21
C VAL A 348 -20.21 -13.66 -11.47
N TRP A 349 -21.05 -13.34 -10.48
CA TRP A 349 -22.50 -13.38 -10.66
C TRP A 349 -22.94 -12.42 -11.80
N PRO A 350 -23.99 -12.77 -12.57
CA PRO A 350 -24.47 -11.97 -13.69
C PRO A 350 -25.02 -10.59 -13.30
#